data_AF-F9YQK8-F1
#
_entry.id   AF-F9YQK8-F1
#
_cell.length_a   1.000
_cell.length_b   1.000
_cell.length_c   1.000
_cell.angle_alpha   90.00
_cell.angle_beta   90.00
_cell.angle_gamma   90.00
#
_symmetry.space_group_name_H-M   'P 1'
#
loop_
_entity.id
_entity.type
_entity.pdbx_description
1 polymer ?
#
loop_
_entity_poly.entity_id
_entity_poly.type
_entity_poly.pdbx_seq_one_letter_code
_entity_poly.pdbx_strand_id
1 'polypeptide(L)'
;MKRNLLVALAMVFSASAYSQFYVAVSGGYGFEANPKVLGKEVNKTGVNELKGSYGAGFQSQIRGGYFFTKRIGAEVAVGYLHGKELQTYSVSNGVDLDITAQGRAFGASLAAIYNVTKNIYARAGVVTKIGGKTEVFTSFDLPVPKHHAKAEIKNNLHGKIPFGFIGGLGYKFKLTDKVSAFIEGEYLNINVGRKTSKLDSFSATYNGKAISKEIFANSLKGFAGSNPALAPIADQLIPLLQEEYDWSDKNAPDAPYSSVGVNVGLIFHL
;
A
#
# COMPACT_ATOMS: atom_id res chain seq x y z
N MET A 1 18.20 -28.67 6.97
CA MET A 1 17.78 -27.26 7.25
C MET A 1 18.39 -26.68 8.53
N LYS A 2 18.47 -27.42 9.65
CA LYS A 2 18.99 -26.89 10.93
C LYS A 2 20.48 -26.49 10.93
N ARG A 3 21.33 -27.21 10.18
CA ARG A 3 22.79 -26.97 10.15
C ARG A 3 23.17 -25.68 9.39
N ASN A 4 22.48 -25.38 8.29
CA ASN A 4 22.73 -24.16 7.52
C ASN A 4 22.23 -22.91 8.26
N LEU A 5 21.14 -23.05 9.04
CA LEU A 5 20.66 -21.99 9.93
C LEU A 5 21.65 -21.73 11.09
N LEU A 6 22.23 -22.78 11.66
CA LEU A 6 23.25 -22.69 12.71
C LEU A 6 24.56 -22.06 12.21
N VAL A 7 24.97 -22.36 10.98
CA VAL A 7 26.14 -21.74 10.35
C VAL A 7 25.88 -20.27 10.02
N ALA A 8 24.68 -19.94 9.55
CA ALA A 8 24.26 -18.55 9.33
C ALA A 8 24.20 -17.78 10.66
N LEU A 9 23.68 -18.37 11.74
CA LEU A 9 23.73 -17.77 13.08
C LEU A 9 25.18 -17.64 13.59
N ALA A 10 26.03 -18.66 13.42
CA ALA A 10 27.40 -18.64 13.90
C ALA A 10 28.27 -17.57 13.21
N MET A 11 28.06 -17.32 11.91
CA MET A 11 28.72 -16.21 11.20
C MET A 11 28.28 -14.82 11.71
N VAL A 12 27.07 -14.70 12.27
CA VAL A 12 26.59 -13.44 12.88
C VAL A 12 27.27 -13.17 14.23
N PHE A 13 27.75 -14.19 14.94
CA PHE A 13 28.31 -14.04 16.29
C PHE A 13 29.85 -13.91 16.35
N SER A 14 30.59 -14.07 15.26
CA SER A 14 32.06 -14.14 15.29
C SER A 14 32.81 -12.81 15.08
N ALA A 15 32.13 -11.67 15.07
CA ALA A 15 32.77 -10.35 14.88
C ALA A 15 32.67 -9.48 16.14
N SER A 16 33.49 -9.81 17.14
CA SER A 16 33.57 -9.07 18.40
C SER A 16 34.67 -8.00 18.36
N ALA A 17 34.27 -6.75 18.11
CA ALA A 17 34.81 -5.51 18.71
C ALA A 17 34.08 -4.31 18.09
N TYR A 18 33.47 -3.45 18.92
CA TYR A 18 32.42 -2.46 18.59
C TYR A 18 31.01 -3.08 18.52
N SER A 19 29.97 -2.41 19.02
CA SER A 19 28.58 -2.84 18.83
C SER A 19 28.23 -2.71 17.35
N GLN A 20 28.64 -3.69 16.56
CA GLN A 20 28.52 -3.67 15.11
C GLN A 20 27.08 -3.98 14.72
N PHE A 21 26.36 -4.75 15.53
CA PHE A 21 24.98 -5.11 15.28
C PHE A 21 24.01 -4.22 16.05
N TYR A 22 22.88 -3.88 15.42
CA TYR A 22 21.79 -3.20 16.09
C TYR A 22 20.44 -3.72 15.60
N VAL A 23 19.43 -3.57 16.45
CA VAL A 23 18.03 -3.76 16.08
C VAL A 23 17.31 -2.43 16.27
N ALA A 24 16.51 -2.03 15.28
CA ALA A 24 15.68 -0.84 15.37
C ALA A 24 14.20 -1.20 15.21
N VAL A 25 13.36 -0.48 15.94
CA VAL A 25 11.91 -0.51 15.77
C VAL A 25 11.42 0.92 15.56
N SER A 26 10.55 1.14 14.59
CA SER A 26 9.93 2.45 14.40
C SER A 26 8.49 2.37 13.91
N GLY A 27 7.80 3.47 14.19
CA GLY A 27 6.53 3.83 13.58
C GLY A 27 6.62 5.21 12.96
N GLY A 28 5.75 5.48 11.99
CA GLY A 28 5.75 6.75 11.28
C GLY A 28 4.52 6.93 10.43
N TYR A 29 4.49 8.06 9.72
CA TYR A 29 3.45 8.36 8.74
C TYR A 29 4.10 8.74 7.41
N GLY A 30 3.65 8.09 6.34
CA GLY A 30 4.00 8.39 4.95
C GLY A 30 2.99 9.35 4.33
N PHE A 31 3.48 10.41 3.72
CA PHE A 31 2.71 11.30 2.85
C PHE A 31 2.84 10.85 1.39
N GLU A 32 1.86 11.21 0.57
CA GLU A 32 1.81 10.81 -0.84
C GLU A 32 3.01 11.38 -1.61
N ALA A 33 3.71 10.53 -2.37
CA ALA A 33 4.76 10.95 -3.29
C ALA A 33 4.55 10.30 -4.65
N ASN A 34 4.93 10.99 -5.73
CA ASN A 34 4.70 10.56 -7.11
C ASN A 34 3.27 10.01 -7.35
N PRO A 35 2.22 10.77 -7.00
CA PRO A 35 0.86 10.30 -7.14
C PRO A 35 0.53 10.04 -8.61
N LYS A 36 -0.18 8.95 -8.89
CA LYS A 36 -0.73 8.65 -10.22
C LYS A 36 -2.24 8.80 -10.20
N VAL A 37 -2.85 8.92 -11.38
CA VAL A 37 -4.31 8.91 -11.53
C VAL A 37 -4.83 7.56 -11.07
N LEU A 38 -5.63 7.56 -10.01
CA LEU A 38 -6.29 6.37 -9.45
C LEU A 38 -7.69 6.18 -10.03
N GLY A 39 -8.33 7.29 -10.42
CA GLY A 39 -9.59 7.30 -11.16
C GLY A 39 -10.13 8.73 -11.30
N LYS A 40 -11.44 8.92 -11.22
CA LYS A 40 -12.10 10.17 -11.63
C LYS A 40 -13.23 10.56 -10.70
N GLU A 41 -13.40 11.87 -10.54
CA GLU A 41 -14.58 12.48 -9.95
C GLU A 41 -15.43 13.09 -11.06
N VAL A 42 -16.73 12.81 -11.06
CA VAL A 42 -17.69 13.29 -12.07
C VAL A 42 -18.80 14.06 -11.37
N ASN A 43 -18.78 15.37 -11.56
CA ASN A 43 -19.78 16.30 -11.02
C ASN A 43 -20.52 17.01 -12.14
N LYS A 44 -21.60 17.74 -11.81
CA LYS A 44 -22.39 18.53 -12.77
C LYS A 44 -21.55 19.57 -13.54
N THR A 45 -20.40 19.94 -13.00
CA THR A 45 -19.48 20.97 -13.54
C THR A 45 -18.34 20.41 -14.39
N GLY A 46 -18.12 19.08 -14.41
CA GLY A 46 -17.04 18.47 -15.18
C GLY A 46 -16.48 17.18 -14.59
N VAL A 47 -15.35 16.73 -15.16
CA VAL A 47 -14.62 15.52 -14.78
C VAL A 47 -13.24 15.89 -14.26
N ASN A 48 -12.93 15.54 -13.02
CA ASN A 48 -11.62 15.75 -12.41
C ASN A 48 -10.89 14.40 -12.26
N GLU A 49 -9.56 14.43 -12.40
CA GLU A 49 -8.73 13.26 -12.11
C GLU A 49 -8.44 13.16 -10.60
N LEU A 50 -8.75 12.02 -10.01
CA LEU A 50 -8.35 11.71 -8.64
C LEU A 50 -6.96 11.09 -8.67
N LYS A 51 -5.98 11.81 -8.12
CA LYS A 51 -4.58 11.37 -8.03
C LYS A 51 -4.26 10.99 -6.60
N GLY A 52 -3.43 9.96 -6.43
CA GLY A 52 -2.97 9.57 -5.11
C GLY A 52 -1.89 8.50 -5.14
N SER A 53 -1.44 8.12 -3.95
CA SER A 53 -0.52 7.01 -3.73
C SER A 53 -0.94 6.17 -2.52
N TYR A 54 -1.11 4.88 -2.73
CA TYR A 54 -1.45 3.93 -1.66
C TYR A 54 -0.32 3.73 -0.65
N GLY A 55 0.85 4.36 -0.89
CA GLY A 55 1.99 4.40 0.04
C GLY A 55 1.78 5.37 1.20
N ALA A 56 0.81 6.27 1.13
CA ALA A 56 0.50 7.17 2.23
C ALA A 56 -0.25 6.46 3.35
N GLY A 57 0.04 6.78 4.61
CA GLY A 57 -0.57 6.15 5.78
C GLY A 57 0.42 5.84 6.89
N PHE A 58 -0.03 5.10 7.89
CA PHE A 58 0.82 4.69 9.01
C PHE A 58 1.72 3.54 8.61
N GLN A 59 2.99 3.62 8.99
CA GLN A 59 3.97 2.58 8.75
C GLN A 59 4.66 2.17 10.04
N SER A 60 5.03 0.90 10.11
CA SER A 60 5.83 0.33 11.18
C SER A 60 6.89 -0.58 10.60
N GLN A 61 8.06 -0.64 11.21
CA GLN A 61 9.16 -1.44 10.71
C GLN A 61 10.07 -1.94 11.83
N ILE A 62 10.64 -3.12 11.60
CA ILE A 62 11.71 -3.71 12.40
C ILE A 62 12.92 -3.84 11.47
N ARG A 63 14.07 -3.38 11.95
CA ARG A 63 15.31 -3.34 11.17
C ARG A 63 16.43 -4.02 11.94
N GLY A 64 17.23 -4.81 11.24
CA GLY A 64 18.48 -5.36 11.74
C GLY A 64 19.62 -4.82 10.90
N GLY A 65 20.58 -4.17 11.54
CA GLY A 65 21.72 -3.58 10.84
C GLY A 65 23.05 -4.03 11.40
N TYR A 66 24.05 -4.04 10.53
CA TYR A 66 25.43 -4.36 10.85
C TYR A 66 26.38 -3.32 10.26
N PHE A 67 27.23 -2.73 11.09
CA PHE A 67 28.26 -1.77 10.71
C PHE A 67 29.59 -2.48 10.47
N PHE A 68 30.02 -2.56 9.21
CA PHE A 68 31.34 -3.06 8.83
C PHE A 68 32.45 -2.11 9.26
N THR A 69 32.15 -0.81 9.31
CA THR A 69 33.05 0.25 9.77
C THR A 69 32.28 1.25 10.63
N LYS A 70 32.98 2.21 11.26
CA LYS A 70 32.32 3.29 12.03
C LYS A 70 31.30 4.09 11.23
N ARG A 71 31.42 4.11 9.90
CA ARG A 71 30.53 4.88 9.02
C ARG A 71 29.62 4.02 8.15
N ILE A 72 30.12 2.90 7.64
CA ILE A 72 29.41 2.10 6.63
C ILE A 72 28.85 0.84 7.26
N GLY A 73 27.57 0.60 7.02
CA GLY A 73 26.87 -0.63 7.39
C GLY A 73 25.86 -1.05 6.34
N ALA A 74 25.24 -2.20 6.57
CA ALA A 74 24.08 -2.68 5.83
C ALA A 74 22.92 -2.93 6.80
N GLU A 75 21.70 -2.79 6.32
CA GLU A 75 20.48 -2.99 7.07
C GLU A 75 19.47 -3.77 6.25
N VAL A 76 18.86 -4.75 6.90
CA VAL A 76 17.67 -5.45 6.43
C VAL A 76 16.49 -4.98 7.25
N ALA A 77 15.37 -4.74 6.60
CA ALA A 77 14.14 -4.36 7.29
C ALA A 77 12.94 -5.11 6.77
N VAL A 78 11.99 -5.34 7.67
CA VAL A 78 10.62 -5.74 7.35
C VAL A 78 9.68 -4.70 7.94
N GLY A 79 8.62 -4.39 7.21
CA GLY A 79 7.67 -3.38 7.64
C GLY A 79 6.26 -3.66 7.19
N TYR A 80 5.33 -2.98 7.83
CA TYR A 80 3.91 -3.02 7.54
C TYR A 80 3.37 -1.61 7.30
N LEU A 81 2.62 -1.46 6.21
CA LEU A 81 1.91 -0.25 5.83
C LEU A 81 0.41 -0.46 6.07
N HIS A 82 -0.15 0.41 6.90
CA HIS A 82 -1.58 0.65 7.02
C HIS A 82 -1.90 1.96 6.29
N GLY A 83 -2.20 1.83 4.99
CA GLY A 83 -2.41 2.96 4.10
C GLY A 83 -3.62 3.81 4.50
N LYS A 84 -3.61 5.07 4.08
CA LYS A 84 -4.75 6.00 4.14
C LYS A 84 -5.82 5.55 3.13
N GLU A 85 -7.08 5.79 3.47
CA GLU A 85 -8.17 5.64 2.51
C GLU A 85 -8.13 6.74 1.46
N LEU A 86 -8.16 6.35 0.19
CA LEU A 86 -8.14 7.25 -0.96
C LEU A 86 -9.41 7.07 -1.78
N GLN A 87 -10.03 8.18 -2.14
CA GLN A 87 -11.13 8.15 -3.10
C GLN A 87 -10.56 7.92 -4.51
N THR A 88 -11.09 6.94 -5.21
CA THR A 88 -10.66 6.56 -6.55
C THR A 88 -11.73 6.84 -7.58
N TYR A 89 -13.00 6.83 -7.17
CA TYR A 89 -14.10 7.24 -8.02
C TYR A 89 -15.17 7.91 -7.18
N SER A 90 -15.76 8.98 -7.70
CA SER A 90 -16.94 9.62 -7.12
C SER A 90 -17.83 10.17 -8.23
N VAL A 91 -19.12 9.87 -8.17
CA VAL A 91 -20.13 10.43 -9.07
C VAL A 91 -21.27 10.96 -8.23
N SER A 92 -21.67 12.21 -8.49
CA SER A 92 -22.82 12.85 -7.84
C SER A 92 -23.68 13.59 -8.87
N ASN A 93 -24.17 12.85 -9.88
CA ASN A 93 -25.01 13.39 -10.95
C ASN A 93 -26.24 12.52 -11.22
N GLY A 94 -27.11 12.42 -10.21
CA GLY A 94 -28.32 11.56 -10.28
C GLY A 94 -28.04 10.08 -10.04
N VAL A 95 -26.78 9.71 -9.80
CA VAL A 95 -26.30 8.41 -9.32
C VAL A 95 -25.23 8.73 -8.29
N ASP A 96 -25.34 8.14 -7.10
CA ASP A 96 -24.31 8.25 -6.07
C ASP A 96 -23.45 7.00 -6.14
N LEU A 97 -22.21 7.16 -6.62
CA LEU A 97 -21.22 6.09 -6.68
C LEU A 97 -19.95 6.59 -6.01
N ASP A 98 -19.53 5.89 -4.97
CA ASP A 98 -18.25 6.14 -4.31
C ASP A 98 -17.40 4.87 -4.30
N ILE A 99 -16.15 5.02 -4.74
CA ILE A 99 -15.16 3.96 -4.69
C ILE A 99 -13.97 4.47 -3.90
N THR A 100 -13.74 3.89 -2.73
CA THR A 100 -12.56 4.17 -1.91
C THR A 100 -11.63 2.96 -1.92
N ALA A 101 -10.33 3.23 -1.79
CA ALA A 101 -9.32 2.19 -1.81
C ALA A 101 -8.21 2.49 -0.80
N GLN A 102 -7.70 1.43 -0.17
CA GLN A 102 -6.76 1.52 0.93
C GLN A 102 -5.67 0.45 0.82
N GLY A 103 -4.41 0.87 0.93
CA GLY A 103 -3.27 -0.03 0.85
C GLY A 103 -3.01 -0.78 2.16
N ARG A 104 -2.77 -2.10 2.08
CA ARG A 104 -2.21 -2.93 3.15
C ARG A 104 -1.00 -3.66 2.59
N ALA A 105 0.19 -3.43 3.11
CA ALA A 105 1.37 -4.07 2.53
C ALA A 105 2.41 -4.48 3.57
N PHE A 106 2.98 -5.66 3.36
CA PHE A 106 4.21 -6.09 4.01
C PHE A 106 5.38 -5.84 3.05
N GLY A 107 6.35 -5.06 3.51
CA GLY A 107 7.56 -4.71 2.78
C GLY A 107 8.78 -5.40 3.35
N ALA A 108 9.75 -5.68 2.49
CA ALA A 108 11.11 -6.01 2.87
C ALA A 108 12.08 -5.10 2.13
N SER A 109 13.14 -4.65 2.80
CA SER A 109 14.18 -3.82 2.18
C SER A 109 15.57 -4.24 2.59
N LEU A 110 16.51 -3.94 1.70
CA LEU A 110 17.95 -4.06 1.92
C LEU A 110 18.58 -2.71 1.59
N ALA A 111 19.28 -2.11 2.55
CA ALA A 111 19.88 -0.79 2.41
C ALA A 111 21.33 -0.75 2.90
N ALA A 112 22.13 0.08 2.26
CA ALA A 112 23.40 0.54 2.81
C ALA A 112 23.14 1.74 3.72
N ILE A 113 23.87 1.82 4.82
CA ILE A 113 23.79 2.90 5.79
C ILE A 113 25.14 3.58 5.90
N TYR A 114 25.12 4.91 5.90
CA TYR A 114 26.29 5.76 6.05
C TYR A 114 26.08 6.78 7.18
N ASN A 115 26.86 6.65 8.26
CA ASN A 115 26.93 7.67 9.31
C ASN A 115 27.75 8.86 8.80
N VAL A 116 27.06 9.94 8.41
CA VAL A 116 27.66 11.22 8.00
C VAL A 116 28.41 11.85 9.18
N THR A 117 27.76 11.86 10.34
CA THR A 117 28.33 12.27 11.62
C THR A 117 27.99 11.22 12.69
N LYS A 118 28.33 11.49 13.97
CA LYS A 118 27.93 10.58 15.07
C LYS A 118 26.40 10.46 15.20
N ASN A 119 25.67 11.53 14.88
CA ASN A 119 24.22 11.62 15.07
C ASN A 119 23.45 11.54 13.74
N ILE A 120 24.02 12.04 12.64
CA ILE A 120 23.35 12.06 11.34
C ILE A 120 23.75 10.83 10.53
N TYR A 121 22.77 10.13 9.99
CA TYR A 121 22.98 9.01 9.09
C TYR A 121 22.10 9.14 7.86
N ALA A 122 22.58 8.62 6.74
CA ALA A 122 21.81 8.43 5.53
C ALA A 122 21.74 6.93 5.21
N ARG A 123 20.67 6.52 4.54
CA ARG A 123 20.54 5.17 4.02
C ARG A 123 19.95 5.18 2.62
N ALA A 124 20.35 4.21 1.81
CA ALA A 124 19.84 4.03 0.46
C ALA A 124 19.84 2.55 0.11
N GLY A 125 18.81 2.10 -0.59
CA GLY A 125 18.63 0.67 -0.85
C GLY A 125 17.51 0.34 -1.80
N VAL A 126 17.23 -0.95 -1.85
CA VAL A 126 16.13 -1.53 -2.60
C VAL A 126 15.04 -2.02 -1.65
N VAL A 127 13.81 -2.01 -2.14
CA VAL A 127 12.63 -2.42 -1.39
C VAL A 127 11.71 -3.21 -2.30
N THR A 128 11.06 -4.19 -1.71
CA THR A 128 10.05 -5.00 -2.37
C THR A 128 8.87 -5.20 -1.45
N LYS A 129 7.71 -5.50 -2.03
CA LYS A 129 6.57 -6.00 -1.26
C LYS A 129 6.55 -7.51 -1.33
N ILE A 130 6.50 -8.11 -0.16
CA ILE A 130 6.46 -9.56 0.02
C ILE A 130 5.04 -10.07 0.27
N GLY A 131 4.09 -9.17 0.51
CA GLY A 131 2.68 -9.52 0.68
C GLY A 131 1.80 -8.31 0.90
N GLY A 132 0.49 -8.56 0.98
CA GLY A 132 -0.53 -7.54 1.20
C GLY A 132 -1.53 -7.44 0.05
N LYS A 133 -2.41 -6.45 0.18
CA LYS A 133 -3.57 -6.23 -0.67
C LYS A 133 -3.96 -4.74 -0.69
N THR A 134 -4.54 -4.28 -1.79
CA THR A 134 -5.32 -3.04 -1.79
C THR A 134 -6.78 -3.41 -1.55
N GLU A 135 -7.35 -2.94 -0.45
CA GLU A 135 -8.77 -3.10 -0.15
C GLU A 135 -9.54 -2.02 -0.92
N VAL A 136 -10.56 -2.42 -1.67
CA VAL A 136 -11.41 -1.52 -2.46
C VAL A 136 -12.83 -1.67 -1.95
N PHE A 137 -13.45 -0.55 -1.62
CA PHE A 137 -14.83 -0.46 -1.17
C PHE A 137 -15.60 0.33 -2.21
N THR A 138 -16.67 -0.27 -2.73
CA THR A 138 -17.59 0.39 -3.65
C THR A 138 -18.95 0.49 -2.99
N SER A 139 -19.46 1.71 -2.89
CA SER A 139 -20.82 2.02 -2.51
C SER A 139 -21.55 2.59 -3.71
N PHE A 140 -22.76 2.11 -3.95
CA PHE A 140 -23.56 2.46 -5.10
C PHE A 140 -25.01 2.67 -4.68
N ASP A 141 -25.60 3.81 -5.03
CA ASP A 141 -27.01 4.12 -4.84
C ASP A 141 -27.57 4.71 -6.14
N LEU A 142 -28.40 3.91 -6.82
CA LEU A 142 -29.14 4.35 -7.99
C LEU A 142 -30.57 4.70 -7.62
N PRO A 143 -31.03 5.93 -7.93
CA PRO A 143 -32.45 6.22 -8.00
C PRO A 143 -33.00 5.62 -9.29
N VAL A 144 -33.75 4.53 -9.15
CA VAL A 144 -34.56 3.93 -10.22
C VAL A 144 -36.00 4.43 -10.04
N PRO A 145 -36.82 4.54 -11.11
CA PRO A 145 -38.17 5.10 -10.98
C PRO A 145 -38.96 4.44 -9.83
N LYS A 146 -39.30 5.24 -8.82
CA LYS A 146 -40.02 4.89 -7.57
C LYS A 146 -39.24 4.10 -6.49
N HIS A 147 -37.98 3.70 -6.70
CA HIS A 147 -37.21 2.89 -5.74
C HIS A 147 -35.69 3.21 -5.74
N HIS A 148 -34.96 2.73 -4.73
CA HIS A 148 -33.49 2.77 -4.70
C HIS A 148 -32.91 1.39 -4.93
N ALA A 149 -31.86 1.31 -5.75
CA ALA A 149 -31.00 0.13 -5.86
C ALA A 149 -29.66 0.45 -5.19
N LYS A 150 -29.39 -0.20 -4.05
CA LYS A 150 -28.16 0.01 -3.28
C LYS A 150 -27.25 -1.20 -3.42
N ALA A 151 -25.95 -1.00 -3.57
CA ALA A 151 -24.96 -2.08 -3.51
C ALA A 151 -23.69 -1.66 -2.77
N GLU A 152 -23.18 -2.57 -1.98
CA GLU A 152 -21.89 -2.50 -1.30
C GLU A 152 -21.04 -3.67 -1.76
N ILE A 153 -19.86 -3.38 -2.28
CA ILE A 153 -18.92 -4.37 -2.80
C ILE A 153 -17.57 -4.12 -2.15
N LYS A 154 -17.01 -5.16 -1.54
CA LYS A 154 -15.65 -5.13 -1.01
C LYS A 154 -14.77 -6.09 -1.79
N ASN A 155 -13.64 -5.60 -2.26
CA ASN A 155 -12.68 -6.34 -3.06
C ASN A 155 -11.27 -6.21 -2.52
N ASN A 156 -10.49 -7.28 -2.70
CA ASN A 156 -9.08 -7.34 -2.33
C ASN A 156 -8.23 -7.49 -3.60
N LEU A 157 -7.49 -6.45 -3.98
CA LEU A 157 -6.55 -6.47 -5.10
C LEU A 157 -5.17 -6.93 -4.62
N HIS A 158 -4.63 -7.98 -5.22
CA HIS A 158 -3.29 -8.49 -4.95
C HIS A 158 -2.33 -8.07 -6.06
N GLY A 159 -1.14 -7.66 -5.67
CA GLY A 159 -0.10 -7.19 -6.57
C GLY A 159 0.86 -8.29 -7.03
N LYS A 160 1.51 -8.07 -8.17
CA LYS A 160 2.76 -8.75 -8.53
C LYS A 160 3.87 -8.30 -7.57
N ILE A 161 4.91 -9.12 -7.39
CA ILE A 161 6.06 -8.74 -6.55
C ILE A 161 6.77 -7.56 -7.22
N PRO A 162 6.77 -6.37 -6.60
CA PRO A 162 7.34 -5.17 -7.18
C PRO A 162 8.75 -4.92 -6.64
N PHE A 163 9.56 -4.20 -7.40
CA PHE A 163 10.86 -3.71 -6.94
C PHE A 163 10.87 -2.19 -7.01
N GLY A 164 11.50 -1.58 -6.02
CA GLY A 164 11.59 -0.14 -5.87
C GLY A 164 12.82 0.28 -5.11
N PHE A 165 12.87 1.58 -4.80
CA PHE A 165 13.98 2.18 -4.08
C PHE A 165 13.50 2.76 -2.76
N ILE A 166 14.40 2.75 -1.79
CA ILE A 166 14.18 3.34 -0.48
C ILE A 166 15.39 4.18 -0.11
N GLY A 167 15.14 5.35 0.45
CA GLY A 167 16.17 6.26 0.95
C GLY A 167 15.74 6.86 2.28
N GLY A 168 16.69 7.23 3.12
CA GLY A 168 16.40 7.87 4.39
C GLY A 168 17.51 8.79 4.85
N LEU A 169 17.15 9.87 5.53
CA LEU A 169 18.06 10.75 6.24
C LEU A 169 17.54 10.90 7.67
N GLY A 170 18.35 10.51 8.64
CA GLY A 170 17.94 10.47 10.03
C GLY A 170 18.93 11.09 10.99
N TYR A 171 18.41 11.46 12.16
CA TYR A 171 19.15 11.98 13.29
C TYR A 171 18.94 11.07 14.51
N LYS A 172 20.04 10.68 15.16
CA LYS A 172 20.08 9.81 16.34
C LYS A 172 20.30 10.63 17.60
N PHE A 173 19.42 10.44 18.58
CA PHE A 173 19.54 10.94 19.94
C PHE A 173 20.03 9.81 20.83
N LYS A 174 21.23 9.94 21.39
CA LYS A 174 21.74 8.97 22.36
C LYS A 174 20.93 9.11 23.65
N LEU A 175 20.23 8.04 24.05
CA LEU A 175 19.52 8.00 25.34
C LEU A 175 20.40 7.34 26.41
N THR A 176 21.03 6.21 26.06
CA THR A 176 22.00 5.49 26.87
C THR A 176 23.13 4.97 25.98
N ASP A 177 24.09 4.23 26.55
CA ASP A 177 25.13 3.57 25.75
C ASP A 177 24.59 2.45 24.85
N LYS A 178 23.43 1.87 25.20
CA LYS A 178 22.82 0.76 24.46
C LYS A 178 21.55 1.13 23.69
N VAL A 179 20.98 2.31 23.94
CA VAL A 179 19.72 2.74 23.35
C VAL A 179 19.85 4.14 22.76
N SER A 180 19.38 4.31 21.53
CA SER A 180 19.25 5.61 20.88
C SER A 180 17.84 5.78 20.34
N ALA A 181 17.26 6.96 20.48
CA ALA A 181 16.09 7.34 19.70
C ALA A 181 16.52 7.88 18.35
N PHE A 182 15.64 7.85 17.35
CA PHE A 182 15.88 8.55 16.09
C PHE A 182 14.61 9.16 15.53
N ILE A 183 14.82 10.18 14.71
CA ILE A 183 13.85 10.68 13.73
C ILE A 183 14.47 10.53 12.34
N GLU A 184 13.67 10.14 11.36
CA GLU A 184 14.14 9.89 10.00
C GLU A 184 13.10 10.36 8.98
N GLY A 185 13.54 11.16 8.02
CA GLY A 185 12.80 11.37 6.78
C GLY A 185 13.11 10.23 5.82
N GLU A 186 12.08 9.51 5.35
CA GLU A 186 12.19 8.37 4.45
C GLU A 186 11.53 8.71 3.12
N TYR A 187 12.16 8.30 2.02
CA TYR A 187 11.55 8.29 0.70
C TYR A 187 11.43 6.85 0.23
N LEU A 188 10.23 6.49 -0.20
CA LEU A 188 9.89 5.20 -0.77
C LEU A 188 9.36 5.41 -2.18
N ASN A 189 9.93 4.72 -3.16
CA ASN A 189 9.39 4.69 -4.52
C ASN A 189 9.13 3.26 -4.94
N ILE A 190 7.87 2.90 -5.10
CA ILE A 190 7.48 1.57 -5.58
C ILE A 190 6.14 1.63 -6.33
N ASN A 191 6.07 0.90 -7.44
CA ASN A 191 4.86 0.71 -8.23
C ASN A 191 4.51 -0.77 -8.26
N VAL A 192 3.23 -1.08 -8.11
CA VAL A 192 2.75 -2.45 -7.97
C VAL A 192 1.76 -2.77 -9.08
N GLY A 193 2.17 -3.58 -10.05
CA GLY A 193 1.26 -4.10 -11.05
C GLY A 193 0.21 -5.01 -10.43
N ARG A 194 -1.04 -4.92 -10.88
CA ARG A 194 -2.12 -5.79 -10.40
C ARG A 194 -1.93 -7.22 -10.91
N LYS A 195 -2.19 -8.20 -10.05
CA LYS A 195 -2.14 -9.63 -10.39
C LYS A 195 -3.54 -10.24 -10.35
N THR A 196 -4.20 -10.20 -9.20
CA THR A 196 -5.55 -10.76 -9.03
C THR A 196 -6.45 -9.83 -8.24
N SER A 197 -7.75 -9.91 -8.45
CA SER A 197 -8.77 -9.36 -7.56
C SER A 197 -9.61 -10.49 -7.01
N LYS A 198 -9.92 -10.43 -5.71
CA LYS A 198 -10.83 -11.38 -5.05
C LYS A 198 -11.96 -10.62 -4.38
N LEU A 199 -13.18 -11.07 -4.62
CA LEU A 199 -14.35 -10.54 -3.94
C LEU A 199 -14.31 -10.96 -2.47
N ASP A 200 -14.47 -10.00 -1.56
CA ASP A 200 -14.47 -10.22 -0.11
C ASP A 200 -15.91 -10.26 0.41
N SER A 201 -16.73 -9.29 0.01
CA SER A 201 -18.15 -9.26 0.33
C SER A 201 -18.96 -8.56 -0.76
N PHE A 202 -20.22 -8.97 -0.87
CA PHE A 202 -21.19 -8.36 -1.74
C PHE A 202 -22.53 -8.28 -1.02
N SER A 203 -23.15 -7.12 -1.05
CA SER A 203 -24.53 -6.91 -0.64
C SER A 203 -25.20 -6.00 -1.65
N ALA A 204 -26.37 -6.39 -2.14
CA ALA A 204 -27.16 -5.52 -3.01
C ALA A 204 -28.64 -5.67 -2.67
N THR A 205 -29.34 -4.55 -2.72
CA THR A 205 -30.77 -4.48 -2.48
C THR A 205 -31.46 -3.70 -3.60
N TYR A 206 -32.64 -4.17 -3.98
CA TYR A 206 -33.56 -3.46 -4.86
C TYR A 206 -34.90 -3.36 -4.15
N ASN A 207 -35.38 -2.13 -3.94
CA ASN A 207 -36.62 -1.90 -3.20
C ASN A 207 -36.63 -2.60 -1.81
N GLY A 208 -35.50 -2.53 -1.09
CA GLY A 208 -35.32 -3.13 0.23
C GLY A 208 -35.21 -4.67 0.24
N LYS A 209 -35.31 -5.34 -0.91
CA LYS A 209 -35.12 -6.79 -1.02
C LYS A 209 -33.71 -7.10 -1.51
N ALA A 210 -33.05 -8.07 -0.88
CA ALA A 210 -31.75 -8.55 -1.33
C ALA A 210 -31.84 -9.12 -2.75
N ILE A 211 -30.87 -8.78 -3.59
CA ILE A 211 -30.73 -9.30 -4.95
C ILE A 211 -29.41 -10.04 -5.12
N SER A 212 -29.37 -11.04 -6.01
CA SER A 212 -28.15 -11.80 -6.27
C SER A 212 -27.12 -10.98 -7.05
N LYS A 213 -25.87 -11.46 -7.03
CA LYS A 213 -24.77 -10.91 -7.84
C LYS A 213 -25.09 -10.92 -9.34
N GLU A 214 -25.72 -11.98 -9.86
CA GLU A 214 -26.07 -12.03 -11.29
C GLU A 214 -27.11 -10.99 -11.66
N ILE A 215 -28.14 -10.83 -10.82
CA ILE A 215 -29.19 -9.83 -11.03
C ILE A 215 -28.56 -8.44 -11.05
N PHE A 216 -27.75 -8.11 -10.05
CA PHE A 216 -27.06 -6.82 -9.99
C PHE A 216 -26.15 -6.56 -11.20
N ALA A 217 -25.32 -7.54 -11.60
CA ALA A 217 -24.43 -7.42 -12.74
C ALA A 217 -25.20 -7.19 -14.05
N ASN A 218 -26.32 -7.90 -14.26
CA ASN A 218 -27.16 -7.73 -15.43
C ASN A 218 -27.86 -6.36 -15.45
N SER A 219 -28.34 -5.89 -14.28
CA SER A 219 -28.90 -4.54 -14.14
C SER A 219 -27.88 -3.46 -14.45
N LEU A 220 -26.65 -3.58 -13.95
CA LEU A 220 -25.58 -2.63 -14.21
C LEU A 220 -25.21 -2.56 -15.71
N LYS A 221 -25.10 -3.73 -16.38
CA LYS A 221 -24.89 -3.80 -17.83
C LYS A 221 -26.01 -3.12 -18.62
N GLY A 222 -27.26 -3.40 -18.27
CA GLY A 222 -28.42 -2.78 -18.91
C GLY A 222 -28.45 -1.26 -18.75
N PHE A 223 -28.13 -0.78 -17.55
CA PHE A 223 -28.10 0.66 -17.24
C PHE A 223 -26.95 1.38 -17.95
N ALA A 224 -25.76 0.78 -17.99
CA ALA A 224 -24.62 1.28 -18.74
C ALA A 224 -24.87 1.30 -20.26
N GLY A 225 -25.56 0.30 -20.81
CA GLY A 225 -25.95 0.28 -22.22
C GLY A 225 -26.90 1.41 -22.61
N SER A 226 -27.70 1.89 -21.66
CA SER A 226 -28.63 3.02 -21.85
C SER A 226 -28.02 4.38 -21.50
N ASN A 227 -26.89 4.39 -20.78
CA ASN A 227 -26.18 5.59 -20.34
C ASN A 227 -24.66 5.46 -20.65
N PRO A 228 -24.21 5.91 -21.83
CA PRO A 228 -22.81 5.76 -22.26
C PRO A 228 -21.77 6.32 -21.28
N ALA A 229 -22.15 7.35 -20.49
CA ALA A 229 -21.29 7.91 -19.45
C ALA A 229 -20.96 6.92 -18.31
N LEU A 230 -21.76 5.87 -18.13
CA LEU A 230 -21.59 4.86 -17.08
C LEU A 230 -20.95 3.56 -17.59
N ALA A 231 -20.74 3.41 -18.91
CA ALA A 231 -20.08 2.24 -19.48
C ALA A 231 -18.69 1.98 -18.88
N PRO A 232 -17.80 2.99 -18.72
CA PRO A 232 -16.48 2.76 -18.11
C PRO A 232 -16.55 2.27 -16.66
N ILE A 233 -17.61 2.63 -15.93
CA ILE A 233 -17.83 2.21 -14.54
C ILE A 233 -18.25 0.74 -14.51
N ALA A 234 -19.21 0.36 -15.37
CA ALA A 234 -19.65 -1.02 -15.47
C ALA A 234 -18.48 -1.96 -15.86
N ASP A 235 -17.64 -1.54 -16.80
CA ASP A 235 -16.45 -2.29 -17.22
C ASP A 235 -15.44 -2.49 -16.09
N GLN A 236 -15.36 -1.55 -15.13
CA GLN A 236 -14.50 -1.69 -13.95
C GLN A 236 -15.12 -2.55 -12.86
N LEU A 237 -16.44 -2.45 -12.63
CA LEU A 237 -17.12 -3.13 -11.53
C LEU A 237 -17.43 -4.59 -11.84
N ILE A 238 -17.82 -4.93 -13.07
CA ILE A 238 -18.22 -6.28 -13.45
C ILE A 238 -17.09 -7.32 -13.17
N PRO A 239 -15.82 -7.07 -13.51
CA PRO A 239 -14.72 -7.97 -13.12
C PRO A 239 -14.58 -8.16 -11.62
N LEU A 240 -14.86 -7.13 -10.83
CA LEU A 240 -14.74 -7.13 -9.36
C LEU A 240 -15.90 -7.88 -8.68
N LEU A 241 -16.95 -8.26 -9.41
CA LEU A 241 -18.04 -9.10 -8.90
C LEU A 241 -17.71 -10.61 -8.97
N GLN A 242 -16.62 -10.98 -9.65
CA GLN A 242 -16.17 -12.36 -9.72
C GLN A 242 -15.46 -12.77 -8.43
N GLU A 243 -15.60 -14.03 -8.02
CA GLU A 243 -14.91 -14.58 -6.84
C GLU A 243 -13.40 -14.35 -6.92
N GLU A 244 -12.84 -14.60 -8.10
CA GLU A 244 -11.45 -14.31 -8.41
C GLU A 244 -11.33 -13.91 -9.88
N TYR A 245 -10.53 -12.87 -10.16
CA TYR A 245 -10.26 -12.39 -11.50
C TYR A 245 -8.77 -12.13 -11.69
N ASP A 246 -8.20 -12.74 -12.72
CA ASP A 246 -6.79 -12.58 -13.10
C ASP A 246 -6.62 -11.38 -14.05
N TRP A 247 -5.66 -10.52 -13.69
CA TRP A 247 -5.28 -9.31 -14.40
C TRP A 247 -3.97 -9.45 -15.19
N SER A 248 -3.28 -10.61 -15.10
CA SER A 248 -1.89 -10.78 -15.53
C SER A 248 -1.64 -10.43 -17.00
N ASP A 249 -2.61 -10.68 -17.88
CA ASP A 249 -2.54 -10.45 -19.33
C ASP A 249 -3.42 -9.28 -19.81
N LYS A 250 -3.93 -8.46 -18.90
CA LYS A 250 -4.99 -7.47 -19.19
C LYS A 250 -4.53 -6.01 -19.13
N ASN A 251 -3.23 -5.76 -19.29
CA ASN A 251 -2.62 -4.42 -19.20
C ASN A 251 -3.14 -3.61 -18.01
N ALA A 252 -3.25 -4.27 -16.85
CA ALA A 252 -3.83 -3.65 -15.66
C ALA A 252 -2.94 -2.50 -15.16
N PRO A 253 -3.54 -1.37 -14.74
CA PRO A 253 -2.78 -0.20 -14.32
C PRO A 253 -1.99 -0.47 -13.04
N ASP A 254 -0.78 0.05 -12.99
CA ASP A 254 0.06 0.00 -11.80
C ASP A 254 -0.55 0.81 -10.65
N ALA A 255 -0.54 0.24 -9.45
CA ALA A 255 -0.88 0.93 -8.23
C ALA A 255 0.38 1.65 -7.68
N PRO A 256 0.40 3.00 -7.59
CA PRO A 256 1.48 3.72 -6.96
C PRO A 256 1.48 3.49 -5.45
N TYR A 257 2.65 3.21 -4.89
CA TYR A 257 2.86 3.05 -3.45
C TYR A 257 4.06 3.87 -2.96
N SER A 258 4.35 4.95 -3.67
CA SER A 258 5.45 5.85 -3.35
C SER A 258 5.05 6.83 -2.24
N SER A 259 5.96 7.12 -1.31
CA SER A 259 5.70 8.02 -0.19
C SER A 259 6.96 8.77 0.25
N VAL A 260 6.74 9.92 0.90
CA VAL A 260 7.75 10.59 1.73
C VAL A 260 7.24 10.53 3.16
N GLY A 261 7.94 9.84 4.05
CA GLY A 261 7.51 9.60 5.41
C GLY A 261 8.42 10.21 6.46
N VAL A 262 7.87 10.36 7.66
CA VAL A 262 8.62 10.67 8.88
C VAL A 262 8.48 9.49 9.82
N ASN A 263 9.60 8.89 10.19
CA ASN A 263 9.70 7.75 11.08
C ASN A 263 10.37 8.16 12.40
N VAL A 264 9.82 7.68 13.51
CA VAL A 264 10.41 7.84 14.85
C VAL A 264 10.55 6.46 15.47
N GLY A 265 11.66 6.22 16.16
CA GLY A 265 11.89 4.91 16.76
C GLY A 265 13.06 4.84 17.70
N LEU A 266 13.36 3.60 18.09
CA LEU A 266 14.46 3.24 18.97
C LEU A 266 15.42 2.30 18.25
N ILE A 267 16.71 2.47 18.54
CA ILE A 267 17.81 1.61 18.12
C ILE A 267 18.41 1.01 19.39
N PHE A 268 18.50 -0.31 19.41
CA PHE A 268 19.14 -1.12 20.43
C PHE A 268 20.47 -1.63 19.89
N HIS A 269 21.57 -1.18 20.49
CA HIS A 269 22.93 -1.61 20.14
C HIS A 269 23.25 -2.89 20.89
N LEU A 270 23.72 -3.91 20.17
CA LEU A 270 24.01 -5.25 20.68
C LEU A 270 25.52 -5.51 20.79
#